data_AF-A0A351X9Y6-F1
#
_entry.id   AF-A0A351X9Y6-F1
#
_cell.length_a   1.000
_cell.length_b   1.000
_cell.length_c   1.000
_cell.angle_alpha   90.00
_cell.angle_beta   90.00
_cell.angle_gamma   90.00
#
_symmetry.space_group_name_H-M   'P 1'
#
loop_
_entity.id
_entity.type
_entity.pdbx_description
1 polymer ?
#
loop_
_entity_poly.entity_id
_entity_poly.type
_entity_poly.pdbx_seq_one_letter_code
_entity_poly.pdbx_strand_id
1 'polypeptide(L)'
;MQNNFNFFAMVNRMKYIDRWVLMPNSHKENIAEHSHNVAVISHALALIGNKEFGKNYNAERTAVLALYHDTTEVITGDMPTPVKYYNDDIKNVYKNIERVAGQRLLNMLPDDYKADYVPMFEKQEGDEDLWKLVKAADKISALIKCIEESRTGNKEFDIALKSQEKKI
;
A
#
# COMPACT_ATOMS: atom_id res chain seq x y z
N MET A 1 -27.36 13.80 13.66
CA MET A 1 -26.03 13.96 13.02
C MET A 1 -26.20 13.65 11.55
N GLN A 2 -25.64 14.45 10.66
CA GLN A 2 -25.78 14.21 9.22
C GLN A 2 -24.92 12.99 8.87
N ASN A 3 -25.55 11.88 8.47
CA ASN A 3 -24.83 10.67 8.06
C ASN A 3 -24.01 11.00 6.81
N ASN A 4 -22.70 11.18 6.99
CA ASN A 4 -21.81 11.65 5.94
C ASN A 4 -21.11 10.44 5.31
N PHE A 5 -21.79 9.78 4.38
CA PHE A 5 -21.32 8.56 3.71
C PHE A 5 -20.31 8.87 2.60
N ASN A 6 -19.13 9.34 2.99
CA ASN A 6 -18.10 9.83 2.06
C ASN A 6 -16.94 8.87 1.84
N PHE A 7 -17.04 7.60 2.25
CA PHE A 7 -15.95 6.63 2.14
C PHE A 7 -15.35 6.59 0.73
N PHE A 8 -16.16 6.36 -0.29
CA PHE A 8 -15.69 6.29 -1.68
C PHE A 8 -15.15 7.63 -2.20
N ALA A 9 -15.68 8.76 -1.72
CA ALA A 9 -15.14 10.07 -2.05
C ALA A 9 -13.75 10.26 -1.45
N MET A 10 -13.49 9.73 -0.25
CA MET A 10 -12.14 9.69 0.34
C MET A 10 -11.24 8.73 -0.42
N VAL A 11 -11.65 7.50 -0.70
CA VAL A 11 -10.82 6.54 -1.48
C VAL A 11 -10.45 7.12 -2.85
N ASN A 12 -11.37 7.79 -3.55
CA ASN A 12 -11.07 8.43 -4.85
C ASN A 12 -10.03 9.56 -4.75
N ARG A 13 -9.82 10.16 -3.57
CA ARG A 13 -8.77 11.17 -3.36
C ARG A 13 -7.36 10.58 -3.27
N MET A 14 -7.21 9.26 -3.24
CA MET A 14 -5.90 8.60 -3.34
C MET A 14 -5.10 9.07 -4.56
N LYS A 15 -5.76 9.38 -5.68
CA LYS A 15 -5.11 9.92 -6.89
C LYS A 15 -4.42 11.28 -6.70
N TYR A 16 -4.67 11.97 -5.59
CA TYR A 16 -4.08 13.28 -5.27
C TYR A 16 -2.91 13.19 -4.28
N ILE A 17 -2.60 12.00 -3.77
CA ILE A 17 -1.48 11.80 -2.84
C ILE A 17 -0.31 11.24 -3.67
N ASP A 18 0.61 12.13 -4.02
CA ASP A 18 1.85 11.79 -4.74
C ASP A 18 2.79 11.00 -3.83
N ARG A 19 3.48 10.01 -4.39
CA ARG A 19 4.60 9.29 -3.77
C ARG A 19 5.93 9.92 -4.16
N TRP A 20 6.98 9.60 -3.41
CA TRP A 20 8.36 10.03 -3.71
C TRP A 20 8.54 11.56 -3.76
N VAL A 21 7.75 12.30 -2.95
CA VAL A 21 7.68 13.77 -2.96
C VAL A 21 8.98 14.49 -2.59
N LEU A 22 9.95 13.77 -2.01
CA LEU A 22 11.26 14.30 -1.66
C LEU A 22 12.27 14.26 -2.81
N MET A 23 11.91 13.71 -3.97
CA MET A 23 12.79 13.57 -5.13
C MET A 23 12.10 14.12 -6.39
N PRO A 24 12.83 14.81 -7.30
CA PRO A 24 12.32 15.06 -8.65
C PRO A 24 11.98 13.75 -9.35
N ASN A 25 10.75 13.64 -9.85
CA ASN A 25 10.26 12.48 -10.59
C ASN A 25 10.13 12.84 -12.08
N SER A 26 10.60 11.97 -12.96
CA SER A 26 10.37 12.10 -14.41
C SER A 26 8.89 11.94 -14.74
N HIS A 27 8.23 10.99 -14.06
CA HIS A 27 6.79 10.79 -14.09
C HIS A 27 6.27 10.64 -12.66
N LYS A 28 5.27 11.42 -12.28
CA LYS A 28 4.67 11.31 -10.95
C LYS A 28 3.95 9.96 -10.79
N GLU A 29 4.02 9.40 -9.60
CA GLU A 29 3.25 8.23 -9.17
C GLU A 29 2.38 8.66 -7.98
N ASN A 30 1.09 8.34 -7.99
CA ASN A 30 0.22 8.53 -6.82
C ASN A 30 -0.13 7.19 -6.15
N ILE A 31 -0.64 7.24 -4.92
CA ILE A 31 -0.95 6.02 -4.16
C ILE A 31 -2.08 5.18 -4.78
N ALA A 32 -2.94 5.73 -5.65
CA ALA A 32 -3.95 4.95 -6.37
C ALA A 32 -3.33 4.09 -7.48
N GLU A 33 -2.44 4.67 -8.29
CA GLU A 33 -1.66 3.96 -9.31
C GLU A 33 -0.78 2.89 -8.67
N HIS A 34 -0.07 3.26 -7.60
CA HIS A 34 0.74 2.33 -6.84
C HIS A 34 -0.08 1.15 -6.29
N SER A 35 -1.21 1.43 -5.62
CA SER A 35 -2.08 0.36 -5.07
C SER A 35 -2.60 -0.59 -6.16
N HIS A 36 -2.89 -0.07 -7.36
CA HIS A 36 -3.23 -0.91 -8.51
C HIS A 36 -2.07 -1.83 -8.90
N ASN A 37 -0.86 -1.28 -9.04
CA ASN A 37 0.34 -2.06 -9.39
C ASN A 37 0.63 -3.15 -8.34
N VAL A 38 0.55 -2.82 -7.05
CA VAL A 38 0.73 -3.79 -5.95
C VAL A 38 -0.33 -4.88 -6.00
N ALA A 39 -1.58 -4.55 -6.32
CA ALA A 39 -2.65 -5.55 -6.46
C ALA A 39 -2.38 -6.53 -7.61
N VAL A 40 -1.97 -6.03 -8.79
CA VAL A 40 -1.62 -6.87 -9.94
C VAL A 40 -0.43 -7.79 -9.62
N ILE A 41 0.64 -7.23 -9.03
CA ILE A 41 1.85 -8.00 -8.70
C ILE A 41 1.55 -9.03 -7.61
N SER A 42 0.83 -8.66 -6.54
CA SER A 42 0.53 -9.56 -5.43
C SER A 42 -0.37 -10.74 -5.85
N HIS A 43 -1.34 -10.49 -6.73
CA HIS A 43 -2.13 -11.54 -7.39
C HIS A 43 -1.24 -12.50 -8.17
N ALA A 44 -0.31 -11.98 -8.99
CA ALA A 44 0.63 -12.81 -9.74
C ALA A 44 1.53 -13.66 -8.82
N LEU A 45 2.04 -13.07 -7.73
CA LEU A 45 2.83 -13.79 -6.73
C LEU A 45 2.04 -14.91 -6.07
N ALA A 46 0.75 -14.70 -5.77
CA ALA A 46 -0.12 -15.73 -5.21
C ALA A 46 -0.28 -16.90 -6.19
N LEU A 47 -0.57 -16.62 -7.46
CA LEU A 47 -0.70 -17.64 -8.50
C LEU A 47 0.59 -18.44 -8.73
N ILE A 48 1.73 -17.75 -8.77
CA ILE A 48 3.05 -18.39 -8.90
C ILE A 48 3.33 -19.27 -7.67
N GLY A 49 3.06 -18.75 -6.47
CA GLY A 49 3.16 -19.52 -5.21
C GLY A 49 2.37 -20.83 -5.27
N ASN A 50 1.15 -20.77 -5.79
CA ASN A 50 0.28 -21.94 -5.90
C ASN A 50 0.76 -22.94 -6.95
N LYS A 51 1.17 -22.47 -8.13
CA LYS A 51 1.57 -23.33 -9.26
C LYS A 51 2.96 -23.94 -9.09
N GLU A 52 3.93 -23.14 -8.66
CA GLU A 52 5.34 -23.51 -8.69
C GLU A 52 5.86 -23.96 -7.32
N PHE A 53 5.19 -23.58 -6.23
CA PHE A 53 5.69 -23.78 -4.86
C PHE A 53 4.72 -24.54 -3.94
N GLY A 54 3.66 -25.13 -4.51
CA GLY A 54 2.69 -25.95 -3.76
C GLY A 54 1.95 -25.19 -2.65
N LYS A 55 1.80 -23.87 -2.79
CA LYS A 55 1.03 -23.04 -1.85
C LYS A 55 -0.46 -23.11 -2.16
N ASN A 56 -1.26 -22.56 -1.24
CA ASN A 56 -2.72 -22.49 -1.38
C ASN A 56 -3.22 -21.09 -0.98
N TYR A 57 -2.65 -20.06 -1.60
CA TYR A 57 -3.05 -18.67 -1.40
C TYR A 57 -4.34 -18.36 -2.15
N ASN A 58 -5.22 -17.56 -1.54
CA ASN A 58 -6.36 -16.96 -2.23
C ASN A 58 -5.88 -15.71 -2.99
N ALA A 59 -5.74 -15.82 -4.31
CA ALA A 59 -5.17 -14.76 -5.14
C ALA A 59 -6.08 -13.52 -5.21
N GLU A 60 -7.40 -13.72 -5.29
CA GLU A 60 -8.39 -12.65 -5.31
C GLU A 60 -8.38 -11.87 -4.00
N ARG A 61 -8.37 -12.57 -2.85
CA ARG A 61 -8.26 -11.95 -1.53
C ARG A 61 -6.96 -11.15 -1.41
N THR A 62 -5.85 -11.70 -1.90
CA THR A 62 -4.55 -11.00 -1.91
C THR A 62 -4.61 -9.70 -2.71
N ALA A 63 -5.22 -9.73 -3.90
CA ALA A 63 -5.40 -8.54 -4.74
C ALA A 63 -6.26 -7.47 -4.05
N VAL A 64 -7.35 -7.88 -3.39
CA VAL A 64 -8.22 -6.96 -2.64
C VAL A 64 -7.47 -6.34 -1.46
N LEU A 65 -6.73 -7.13 -0.66
CA LEU A 65 -5.91 -6.59 0.42
C LEU A 65 -4.90 -5.56 -0.09
N ALA A 66 -4.24 -5.85 -1.21
CA ALA A 66 -3.31 -4.94 -1.86
C ALA A 66 -3.97 -3.66 -2.39
N LEU A 67 -5.20 -3.70 -2.92
CA LEU A 67 -5.90 -2.50 -3.36
C LEU A 67 -6.13 -1.50 -2.22
N TYR A 68 -6.32 -1.99 -0.99
CA TYR A 68 -6.64 -1.15 0.16
C TYR A 68 -5.43 -0.80 1.05
N HIS A 69 -4.26 -1.41 0.82
CA HIS A 69 -3.15 -1.36 1.78
C HIS A 69 -2.69 0.07 2.15
N ASP A 70 -2.64 0.98 1.18
CA ASP A 70 -2.25 2.39 1.37
C ASP A 70 -3.46 3.34 1.49
N THR A 71 -4.70 2.82 1.60
CA THR A 71 -5.90 3.68 1.62
C THR A 71 -5.89 4.68 2.79
N THR A 72 -5.28 4.31 3.93
CA THR A 72 -5.17 5.22 5.08
C THR A 72 -4.33 6.47 4.79
N GLU A 73 -3.46 6.42 3.78
CA GLU A 73 -2.61 7.53 3.37
C GLU A 73 -3.39 8.70 2.76
N VAL A 74 -4.66 8.50 2.40
CA VAL A 74 -5.53 9.61 2.01
C VAL A 74 -5.84 10.58 3.16
N ILE A 75 -5.63 10.15 4.40
CA ILE A 75 -5.75 10.99 5.61
C ILE A 75 -4.37 11.43 6.09
N THR A 76 -3.38 10.54 6.07
CA THR A 76 -2.05 10.81 6.67
C THR A 76 -1.08 11.49 5.72
N GLY A 77 -1.33 11.42 4.41
CA GLY A 77 -0.33 11.64 3.37
C GLY A 77 0.60 10.42 3.21
N ASP A 78 1.27 10.33 2.06
CA ASP A 78 2.39 9.40 1.87
C ASP A 78 3.55 9.87 2.74
N MET A 79 4.05 8.96 3.57
CA MET A 79 5.16 9.24 4.47
C MET A 79 6.39 8.46 4.05
N PRO A 80 7.51 9.14 3.71
CA PRO A 80 8.72 8.47 3.24
C PRO A 80 9.22 7.39 4.22
N THR A 81 9.66 6.25 3.68
CA THR A 81 10.15 5.11 4.48
C THR A 81 11.19 5.49 5.54
N PRO A 82 12.18 6.36 5.28
CA PRO A 82 13.17 6.73 6.32
C PRO A 82 12.54 7.40 7.55
N VAL A 83 11.41 8.10 7.37
CA VAL A 83 10.68 8.75 8.47
C VAL A 83 9.85 7.73 9.25
N LYS A 84 9.14 6.82 8.57
CA LYS A 84 8.30 5.79 9.22
C LYS A 84 9.10 4.85 10.14
N TYR A 85 10.39 4.62 9.85
CA TYR A 85 11.24 3.63 10.54
C TYR A 85 12.45 4.22 11.26
N TYR A 86 12.43 5.52 11.61
CA TYR A 86 13.56 6.18 12.26
C TYR A 86 13.91 5.58 13.63
N ASN A 87 12.90 5.28 14.46
CA ASN A 87 13.05 4.55 15.72
C ASN A 87 11.74 3.82 16.10
N ASP A 88 11.78 2.99 17.14
CA ASP A 88 10.63 2.19 17.58
C ASP A 88 9.46 3.06 18.12
N ASP A 89 9.76 4.19 18.77
CA ASP A 89 8.72 5.11 19.26
C ASP A 89 7.91 5.70 18.11
N ILE A 90 8.61 6.24 17.10
CA ILE A 90 8.02 6.81 15.90
C ILE A 90 7.22 5.75 15.14
N LYS A 91 7.77 4.54 14.98
CA LYS A 91 7.08 3.42 14.35
C LYS A 91 5.77 3.06 15.06
N ASN A 92 5.76 3.04 16.39
CA ASN A 92 4.56 2.75 17.17
C ASN A 92 3.53 3.89 17.06
N VAL A 93 3.98 5.14 17.06
CA VAL A 93 3.11 6.31 16.80
C VAL A 93 2.49 6.20 15.41
N TYR A 94 3.26 5.86 14.37
CA TYR A 94 2.72 5.70 13.01
C TYR A 94 1.68 4.60 12.91
N LYS A 95 1.91 3.43 13.51
CA LYS A 95 0.89 2.36 13.55
C LYS A 95 -0.41 2.84 14.20
N ASN A 96 -0.31 3.64 15.25
CA ASN A 96 -1.50 4.21 15.89
C ASN A 96 -2.20 5.22 14.98
N ILE A 97 -1.45 6.05 14.25
CA ILE A 97 -2.00 6.99 13.27
C ILE A 97 -2.73 6.23 12.14
N GLU A 98 -2.11 5.21 11.56
CA GLU A 98 -2.72 4.35 10.52
C GLU A 98 -4.01 3.70 11.02
N ARG A 99 -4.00 3.16 12.25
CA ARG A 99 -5.20 2.57 12.87
C ARG A 99 -6.33 3.59 13.03
N VAL A 100 -6.02 4.80 13.52
CA VAL A 100 -7.02 5.87 13.70
C VAL A 100 -7.54 6.35 12.34
N ALA A 101 -6.69 6.46 11.33
CA ALA A 101 -7.09 6.79 9.96
C ALA A 101 -8.01 5.73 9.36
N GLY A 102 -7.69 4.44 9.52
CA GLY A 102 -8.55 3.32 9.10
C GLY A 102 -9.92 3.36 9.78
N GLN A 103 -9.96 3.53 11.11
CA GLN A 103 -11.22 3.67 11.85
C GLN A 103 -12.04 4.89 11.39
N ARG A 104 -11.37 6.00 11.08
CA ARG A 104 -12.03 7.19 10.53
C ARG A 104 -12.66 6.91 9.15
N LEU A 105 -11.99 6.16 8.28
CA LEU A 105 -12.54 5.75 6.98
C LEU A 105 -13.74 4.80 7.16
N LEU A 106 -13.60 3.76 8.00
CA LEU A 106 -14.68 2.82 8.28
C LEU A 106 -15.93 3.52 8.83
N ASN A 107 -15.76 4.55 9.67
CA ASN A 107 -16.87 5.35 10.18
C ASN A 107 -17.60 6.20 9.12
N MET A 108 -17.09 6.28 7.89
CA MET A 108 -17.76 6.92 6.75
C MET A 108 -18.61 5.94 5.93
N LEU A 109 -18.65 4.66 6.29
CA LEU A 109 -19.55 3.67 5.71
C LEU A 109 -20.86 3.61 6.51
N PRO A 110 -21.99 3.20 5.90
CA PRO A 110 -23.18 2.78 6.64
C PRO A 110 -22.84 1.63 7.59
N ASP A 111 -23.46 1.62 8.77
CA ASP A 111 -23.16 0.64 9.84
C ASP A 111 -23.28 -0.80 9.35
N ASP A 112 -24.27 -1.09 8.50
CA ASP A 112 -24.54 -2.41 7.91
C ASP A 112 -23.36 -2.98 7.10
N TYR A 113 -22.48 -2.12 6.56
CA TYR A 113 -21.36 -2.52 5.71
C TYR A 113 -19.99 -2.41 6.40
N LYS A 114 -19.91 -1.81 7.59
CA LYS A 114 -18.61 -1.58 8.25
C LYS A 114 -17.84 -2.88 8.45
N ALA A 115 -18.54 -3.93 8.89
CA ALA A 115 -17.94 -5.24 9.13
C ALA A 115 -17.31 -5.84 7.86
N ASP A 116 -17.89 -5.59 6.68
CA ASP A 116 -17.35 -6.10 5.41
C ASP A 116 -16.03 -5.44 5.02
N TYR A 117 -15.80 -4.19 5.44
CA TYR A 117 -14.59 -3.42 5.10
C TYR A 117 -13.50 -3.50 6.16
N VAL A 118 -13.82 -3.80 7.42
CA VAL A 118 -12.83 -3.95 8.51
C VAL A 118 -11.65 -4.85 8.11
N PRO A 119 -11.84 -6.00 7.45
CA PRO A 119 -10.74 -6.88 7.04
C PRO A 119 -9.72 -6.28 6.07
N MET A 120 -9.99 -5.12 5.49
CA MET A 120 -9.08 -4.42 4.57
C MET A 120 -8.19 -3.41 5.31
N PHE A 121 -8.55 -3.01 6.53
CA PHE A 121 -7.81 -2.06 7.36
C PHE A 121 -7.19 -2.72 8.59
N GLU A 122 -7.73 -3.85 9.02
CA GLU A 122 -7.27 -4.60 10.19
C GLU A 122 -6.90 -6.03 9.77
N LYS A 123 -5.70 -6.47 10.18
CA LYS A 123 -5.21 -7.82 9.88
C LYS A 123 -6.13 -8.87 10.50
N GLN A 124 -6.60 -9.80 9.67
CA GLN A 124 -7.40 -10.93 10.10
C GLN A 124 -6.52 -12.17 10.27
N GLU A 125 -6.97 -13.08 11.13
CA GLU A 125 -6.40 -14.42 11.22
C GLU A 125 -6.57 -15.15 9.88
N GLY A 126 -5.50 -15.76 9.38
CA GLY A 126 -5.46 -16.47 8.09
C GLY A 126 -4.99 -15.63 6.91
N ASP A 127 -4.92 -14.30 7.04
CA ASP A 127 -4.40 -13.41 5.99
C ASP A 127 -2.88 -13.16 6.10
N GLU A 128 -2.19 -13.74 7.10
CA GLU A 128 -0.79 -13.42 7.40
C GLU A 128 0.15 -13.69 6.22
N ASP A 129 -0.05 -14.81 5.53
CA ASP A 129 0.75 -15.14 4.36
C ASP A 129 0.39 -14.28 3.14
N LEU A 130 -0.88 -13.87 3.01
CA LEU A 130 -1.30 -12.96 1.94
C LEU A 130 -0.64 -11.59 2.13
N TRP A 131 -0.59 -11.07 3.36
CA TRP A 131 0.12 -9.84 3.68
C TRP A 131 1.63 -9.91 3.42
N LYS A 132 2.26 -11.10 3.49
CA LYS A 132 3.66 -11.28 3.06
C LYS A 132 3.79 -11.07 1.55
N LEU A 133 2.84 -11.56 0.76
CA LEU A 133 2.80 -11.35 -0.69
C LEU A 133 2.56 -9.87 -1.04
N VAL A 134 1.60 -9.22 -0.37
CA VAL A 134 1.35 -7.77 -0.55
C VAL A 134 2.62 -6.96 -0.25
N LYS A 135 3.31 -7.26 0.85
CA LYS A 135 4.57 -6.59 1.21
C LYS A 135 5.70 -6.85 0.21
N ALA A 136 5.76 -8.05 -0.37
CA ALA A 136 6.72 -8.35 -1.43
C ALA A 136 6.37 -7.57 -2.71
N ALA A 137 5.08 -7.51 -3.08
CA ALA A 137 4.59 -6.76 -4.23
C ALA A 137 4.83 -5.25 -4.10
N ASP A 138 4.62 -4.66 -2.92
CA ASP A 138 4.94 -3.25 -2.64
C ASP A 138 6.42 -2.93 -2.92
N LYS A 139 7.33 -3.77 -2.41
CA LYS A 139 8.77 -3.63 -2.69
C LYS A 139 9.09 -3.76 -4.19
N ILE A 140 8.47 -4.72 -4.88
CA ILE A 140 8.67 -4.91 -6.33
C ILE A 140 8.16 -3.68 -7.09
N SER A 141 6.98 -3.15 -6.76
CA SER A 141 6.45 -1.93 -7.37
C SER A 141 7.39 -0.75 -7.14
N ALA A 142 7.92 -0.58 -5.92
CA ALA A 142 8.90 0.47 -5.62
C ALA A 142 10.22 0.29 -6.40
N LEU A 143 10.67 -0.95 -6.60
CA LEU A 143 11.84 -1.26 -7.42
C LEU A 143 11.59 -0.93 -8.90
N ILE A 144 10.44 -1.30 -9.45
CA ILE A 144 10.05 -0.97 -10.83
C ILE A 144 10.10 0.54 -11.04
N LYS A 145 9.50 1.32 -10.14
CA LYS A 145 9.55 2.78 -10.16
C LYS A 145 10.99 3.33 -10.18
N CYS A 146 11.87 2.78 -9.34
CA CYS A 146 13.29 3.17 -9.32
C CYS A 146 14.02 2.82 -10.63
N ILE A 147 13.71 1.67 -11.23
CA ILE A 147 14.28 1.25 -12.53
C ILE A 147 13.80 2.17 -13.64
N GLU A 148 12.52 2.54 -13.66
CA GLU A 148 11.95 3.45 -14.64
C GLU A 148 12.62 4.83 -14.58
N GLU A 149 12.75 5.41 -13.38
CA GLU A 149 13.45 6.69 -13.18
C GLU A 149 14.94 6.59 -13.56
N SER A 150 15.63 5.49 -13.22
CA SER A 150 17.02 5.31 -13.65
C SER A 150 17.16 5.24 -15.18
N ARG A 151 16.20 4.58 -15.86
CA ARG A 151 16.17 4.47 -17.33
C ARG A 151 15.90 5.78 -18.05
N THR A 152 15.23 6.75 -17.42
CA THR A 152 15.08 8.12 -17.96
C THR A 152 16.34 8.97 -17.74
N GLY A 153 17.35 8.43 -17.05
CA GLY A 153 18.59 9.15 -16.70
C GLY A 153 18.49 9.93 -15.38
N ASN A 154 17.44 9.72 -14.58
CA ASN A 154 17.27 10.39 -13.30
C ASN A 154 18.15 9.76 -12.20
N LYS A 155 19.33 10.33 -12.00
CA LYS A 155 20.31 9.86 -11.00
C LYS A 155 19.89 10.08 -9.55
N GLU A 156 18.86 10.88 -9.28
CA GLU A 156 18.34 11.06 -7.91
C GLU A 156 17.89 9.72 -7.32
N PHE A 157 17.37 8.82 -8.17
CA PHE A 157 16.89 7.50 -7.75
C PHE A 157 18.00 6.45 -7.58
N ASP A 158 19.27 6.75 -7.86
CA ASP A 158 20.36 5.75 -7.81
C ASP A 158 20.52 5.11 -6.41
N ILE A 159 20.38 5.90 -5.35
CA ILE A 159 20.45 5.41 -3.96
C ILE A 159 19.21 4.58 -3.62
N ALA A 160 18.03 5.06 -4.01
CA ALA A 160 16.78 4.36 -3.80
C ALA A 160 16.77 3.01 -4.52
N LEU A 161 17.21 2.97 -5.78
CA LEU A 161 17.35 1.75 -6.60
C LEU A 161 18.21 0.71 -5.88
N LYS A 162 19.45 1.08 -5.51
CA LYS A 162 20.35 0.18 -4.77
C LYS A 162 19.76 -0.29 -3.43
N SER A 163 18.98 0.56 -2.77
CA SER A 163 18.28 0.19 -1.53
C SER A 163 17.16 -0.82 -1.78
N GLN A 164 16.37 -0.64 -2.84
CA GLN A 164 15.28 -1.56 -3.18
C GLN A 164 15.79 -2.90 -3.69
N GLU A 165 16.87 -2.93 -4.49
CA GLU A 165 17.52 -4.16 -4.94
C GLU A 165 17.96 -5.06 -3.78
N LYS A 166 18.40 -4.47 -2.65
CA LYS A 166 18.79 -5.23 -1.45
C LYS A 166 17.61 -5.80 -0.65
N LYS A 167 16.38 -5.35 -0.92
CA LYS A 167 15.18 -5.73 -0.16
C LYS A 167 14.38 -6.85 -0.83
N ILE A 168 14.67 -7.13 -2.10
CA ILE A 168 14.16 -8.25 -2.90
C ILE A 168 15.12 -9.42 -2.75
#